data_AF-A0A0U3F386-F1
#
_entry.id   AF-A0A0U3F386-F1
#
_cell.length_a   1.000
_cell.length_b   1.000
_cell.length_c   1.000
_cell.angle_alpha   90.00
_cell.angle_beta   90.00
_cell.angle_gamma   90.00
#
_symmetry.space_group_name_H-M   'P 1'
#
loop_
_entity.id
_entity.type
_entity.pdbx_description
1 polymer ?
#
loop_
_entity_poly.entity_id
_entity_poly.type
_entity_poly.pdbx_seq_one_letter_code
_entity_poly.pdbx_strand_id
1 'polypeptide(L)'
;MGAGFKVEISELDGLVRELHRSQEEMRSALNALRDTGPKTTGSKELDNACDEFHDSWDDAITKIAEGTQSIEDGLKKTRDTYRDVETALRDGFAGKGGAQ
;
A
#
# COMPACT_ATOMS: atom_id res chain seq x y z
N MET A 1 -20.29 -8.36 16.80
CA MET A 1 -19.06 -8.80 16.12
C MET A 1 -18.71 -7.97 14.87
N GLY A 2 -19.66 -7.40 14.11
CA GLY A 2 -19.32 -6.63 12.88
C GLY A 2 -18.67 -5.26 13.07
N ALA A 3 -18.81 -4.62 14.24
CA ALA A 3 -18.27 -3.28 14.47
C ALA A 3 -16.72 -3.26 14.59
N GLY A 4 -16.11 -4.25 15.26
CA GLY A 4 -14.65 -4.31 15.40
C GLY A 4 -13.93 -4.53 14.07
N PHE A 5 -14.46 -5.44 13.24
CA PHE A 5 -13.89 -5.75 11.93
C PHE A 5 -13.95 -4.55 10.95
N LYS A 6 -14.98 -3.72 11.05
CA LYS A 6 -15.11 -2.49 10.26
C LYS A 6 -14.06 -1.44 10.63
N VAL A 7 -13.72 -1.37 11.91
CA VAL A 7 -12.64 -0.49 12.42
C VAL A 7 -11.29 -0.99 11.92
N GLU A 8 -11.02 -2.30 12.04
CA GLU A 8 -9.77 -2.92 11.56
C GLU A 8 -9.54 -2.69 10.05
N ILE A 9 -10.56 -2.85 9.21
CA ILE A 9 -10.46 -2.53 7.77
C ILE A 9 -10.15 -1.05 7.55
N SER A 10 -10.78 -0.15 8.32
CA SER A 10 -10.54 1.29 8.18
C SER A 10 -9.13 1.70 8.60
N GLU A 11 -8.57 1.06 9.63
CA GLU A 11 -7.17 1.30 10.05
C GLU A 11 -6.18 0.77 9.02
N LEU A 12 -6.46 -0.39 8.43
CA LEU A 12 -5.65 -0.99 7.38
C LEU A 12 -5.68 -0.16 6.08
N ASP A 13 -6.85 0.39 5.70
CA ASP A 13 -6.96 1.37 4.61
C ASP A 13 -6.14 2.65 4.90
N GLY A 14 -6.10 3.08 6.16
CA GLY A 14 -5.28 4.20 6.62
C GLY A 14 -3.78 3.92 6.44
N LEU A 15 -3.33 2.74 6.88
CA LEU A 15 -1.95 2.28 6.73
C LEU A 15 -1.54 2.21 5.26
N VAL A 16 -2.38 1.67 4.38
CA VAL A 16 -2.11 1.62 2.93
C VAL A 16 -1.90 3.01 2.36
N ARG A 17 -2.73 3.99 2.74
CA ARG A 17 -2.57 5.39 2.30
C ARG A 17 -1.27 6.02 2.78
N GLU A 18 -0.88 5.77 4.03
CA GLU A 18 0.39 6.27 4.58
C GLU A 18 1.59 5.65 3.86
N LEU A 19 1.55 4.36 3.56
CA LEU A 19 2.59 3.66 2.81
C LEU A 19 2.73 4.21 1.38
N HIS A 20 1.62 4.44 0.67
CA HIS A 20 1.65 5.07 -0.66
C HIS A 20 2.25 6.48 -0.61
N ARG A 21 1.86 7.29 0.38
CA ARG A 21 2.41 8.63 0.54
C ARG A 21 3.91 8.59 0.82
N SER A 22 4.35 7.69 1.71
CA SER A 22 5.76 7.51 2.01
C SER A 22 6.55 7.09 0.76
N GLN A 23 6.00 6.19 -0.06
CA GLN A 23 6.57 5.78 -1.34
C GLN A 23 6.76 6.97 -2.30
N GLU A 24 5.74 7.81 -2.47
CA GLU A 24 5.79 9.01 -3.31
C GLU A 24 6.82 10.03 -2.81
N GLU A 25 6.84 10.30 -1.50
CA GLU A 25 7.79 11.21 -0.87
C GLU A 25 9.23 10.73 -1.05
N MET A 26 9.49 9.43 -0.84
CA MET A 26 10.82 8.84 -1.03
C MET A 26 11.27 8.88 -2.51
N ARG A 27 10.37 8.59 -3.47
CA ARG A 27 10.67 8.73 -4.90
C ARG A 27 10.95 10.16 -5.31
N SER A 28 10.20 11.12 -4.77
CA SER A 28 10.45 12.53 -5.04
C SER A 28 11.80 12.97 -4.49
N ALA A 29 12.17 12.52 -3.28
CA ALA A 29 13.46 12.80 -2.68
C ALA A 29 14.63 12.20 -3.48
N LEU A 30 14.51 10.97 -3.96
CA LEU A 30 15.52 10.33 -4.83
C LEU A 30 15.70 11.05 -6.16
N ASN A 31 14.61 11.42 -6.83
CA ASN A 31 14.69 12.18 -8.08
C ASN A 31 15.33 13.56 -7.84
N ALA A 32 14.98 14.22 -6.73
CA ALA A 32 15.63 15.48 -6.35
C ALA A 32 17.13 15.29 -6.06
N LEU A 33 17.52 14.19 -5.40
CA LEU A 33 18.91 13.82 -5.15
C LEU A 33 19.68 13.55 -6.44
N ARG A 34 19.07 12.87 -7.42
CA ARG A 34 19.64 12.68 -8.76
C ARG A 34 19.82 14.00 -9.50
N ASP A 35 18.82 14.88 -9.42
CA ASP A 35 18.85 16.18 -10.09
C ASP A 35 19.82 17.17 -9.42
N THR A 36 20.07 17.03 -8.12
CA THR A 36 21.10 17.76 -7.35
C THR A 36 22.46 17.04 -7.30
N GLY A 37 22.52 15.79 -7.76
CA GLY A 37 23.74 14.99 -7.92
C GLY A 37 24.73 15.65 -8.89
N PRO A 38 26.02 15.24 -8.89
CA PRO A 38 27.14 16.13 -9.12
C PRO A 38 27.40 16.50 -10.59
N LYS A 39 26.45 17.18 -11.24
CA LYS A 39 26.77 18.01 -12.40
C LYS A 39 27.78 19.12 -12.06
N THR A 40 28.12 19.32 -10.76
CA THR A 40 28.95 20.41 -10.25
C THR A 40 30.16 20.01 -9.38
N THR A 41 30.30 18.78 -8.88
CA THR A 41 31.33 18.45 -7.86
C THR A 41 32.59 17.77 -8.43
N GLY A 42 32.52 17.23 -9.66
CA GLY A 42 33.71 16.81 -10.43
C GLY A 42 34.42 15.53 -9.97
N SER A 43 33.85 14.78 -9.03
CA SER A 43 34.40 13.51 -8.53
C SER A 43 33.62 12.32 -9.09
N LYS A 44 34.26 11.52 -9.96
CA LYS A 44 33.69 10.29 -10.53
C LYS A 44 33.28 9.26 -9.46
N GLU A 45 33.94 9.26 -8.32
CA GLU A 45 33.63 8.35 -7.21
C GLU A 45 32.35 8.76 -6.49
N LEU A 46 32.11 10.07 -6.36
CA LEU A 46 30.87 10.60 -5.82
C LEU A 46 29.70 10.37 -6.78
N ASP A 47 29.93 10.51 -8.09
CA ASP A 47 28.94 10.21 -9.12
C ASP A 47 28.50 8.74 -9.05
N ASN A 48 29.47 7.81 -9.03
CA ASN A 48 29.18 6.38 -8.97
C ASN A 48 28.45 5.97 -7.68
N ALA A 49 28.82 6.56 -6.54
CA ALA A 49 28.13 6.30 -5.27
C ALA A 49 26.70 6.84 -5.24
N CYS A 50 26.44 8.00 -5.87
CA CYS A 50 25.10 8.53 -6.02
C CYS A 50 24.23 7.66 -6.93
N ASP A 51 24.77 7.15 -8.03
CA ASP A 51 24.07 6.25 -8.95
C ASP A 51 23.74 4.91 -8.28
N GLU A 52 24.71 4.26 -7.60
CA GLU A 52 24.46 3.02 -6.85
C GLU A 52 23.43 3.22 -5.72
N PHE A 53 23.52 4.34 -5.01
CA PHE A 53 22.53 4.68 -3.97
C PHE A 53 21.15 4.84 -4.58
N HIS A 54 21.04 5.54 -5.70
CA HIS A 54 19.78 5.77 -6.39
C HIS A 54 19.14 4.46 -6.86
N ASP A 55 19.90 3.59 -7.51
CA ASP A 55 19.42 2.30 -8.01
C ASP A 55 18.98 1.37 -6.88
N SER A 56 19.79 1.26 -5.82
CA SER A 56 19.44 0.43 -4.65
C SER A 56 18.19 0.94 -3.94
N TRP A 57 18.00 2.25 -3.87
CA TRP A 57 16.83 2.83 -3.21
C TRP A 57 15.57 2.78 -4.08
N ASP A 58 15.66 2.89 -5.40
CA ASP A 58 14.51 2.69 -6.28
C ASP A 58 14.00 1.24 -6.22
N ASP A 59 14.90 0.25 -6.14
CA ASP A 59 14.54 -1.15 -5.92
C ASP A 59 13.85 -1.36 -4.56
N ALA A 60 14.40 -0.78 -3.49
CA ALA A 60 13.78 -0.85 -2.17
C ALA A 60 12.38 -0.24 -2.13
N ILE A 61 12.19 0.91 -2.78
CA ILE A 61 10.87 1.56 -2.87
C ILE A 61 9.90 0.73 -3.71
N THR A 62 10.38 0.11 -4.79
CA THR A 62 9.57 -0.79 -5.62
C THR A 62 9.07 -1.97 -4.80
N LYS A 63 9.93 -2.60 -3.99
CA LYS A 63 9.53 -3.69 -3.08
C LYS A 63 8.51 -3.26 -2.04
N ILE A 64 8.65 -2.04 -1.48
CA ILE A 64 7.67 -1.47 -0.55
C ILE A 64 6.32 -1.28 -1.25
N ALA A 65 6.32 -0.84 -2.51
CA ALA A 65 5.11 -0.67 -3.30
C ALA A 65 4.40 -2.01 -3.55
N GLU A 66 5.15 -3.03 -3.97
CA GLU A 66 4.61 -4.38 -4.21
C GLU A 66 4.03 -5.00 -2.92
N GLY A 67 4.70 -4.82 -1.78
CA GLY A 67 4.21 -5.25 -0.49
C GLY A 67 2.91 -4.53 -0.09
N THR A 68 2.86 -3.21 -0.30
CA THR A 68 1.66 -2.40 -0.02
C THR A 68 0.48 -2.84 -0.89
N GLN A 69 0.71 -3.07 -2.18
CA GLN A 69 -0.32 -3.56 -3.10
C GLN A 69 -0.82 -4.96 -2.72
N SER A 70 0.07 -5.83 -2.26
CA SER A 70 -0.32 -7.17 -1.78
C SER A 70 -1.23 -7.10 -0.54
N ILE A 71 -0.97 -6.14 0.35
CA ILE A 71 -1.82 -5.88 1.53
C ILE A 71 -3.20 -5.36 1.09
N GLU A 72 -3.24 -4.41 0.15
CA GLU A 72 -4.49 -3.86 -0.40
C GLU A 72 -5.36 -4.97 -1.03
N ASP A 73 -4.76 -5.85 -1.83
CA ASP A 73 -5.47 -6.98 -2.44
C ASP A 73 -6.03 -7.95 -1.39
N GLY A 74 -5.26 -8.22 -0.33
CA GLY A 74 -5.71 -9.04 0.80
C GLY A 74 -6.91 -8.42 1.53
N LEU A 75 -6.88 -7.11 1.75
CA LEU A 75 -7.97 -6.36 2.39
C LEU A 75 -9.23 -6.38 1.54
N LYS A 76 -9.09 -6.17 0.23
CA LYS A 76 -10.20 -6.21 -0.71
C LYS A 76 -10.88 -7.57 -0.71
N LYS A 77 -10.11 -8.66 -0.79
CA LYS A 77 -10.65 -10.03 -0.69
C LYS A 77 -11.37 -10.28 0.63
N THR A 78 -10.80 -9.79 1.73
CA THR A 78 -11.40 -9.94 3.07
C THR A 78 -12.73 -9.19 3.16
N ARG A 79 -12.78 -7.96 2.64
CA ARG A 79 -14.00 -7.15 2.56
C ARG A 79 -15.08 -7.81 1.69
N ASP A 80 -14.70 -8.32 0.52
CA ASP A 80 -15.64 -8.95 -0.41
C ASP A 80 -16.22 -10.23 0.19
N THR A 81 -15.36 -11.06 0.82
CA THR A 81 -15.81 -12.26 1.57
C THR A 81 -16.81 -11.89 2.67
N TYR A 82 -16.57 -10.78 3.39
CA TYR A 82 -17.49 -10.34 4.43
C TYR A 82 -18.85 -9.90 3.86
N ARG A 83 -18.85 -9.12 2.77
CA ARG A 83 -20.07 -8.71 2.07
C ARG A 83 -20.86 -9.94 1.61
N ASP A 84 -20.19 -10.95 1.07
CA ASP A 84 -20.82 -12.18 0.60
C ASP A 84 -21.44 -12.96 1.77
N VAL A 85 -20.73 -13.08 2.89
CA VAL A 85 -21.24 -13.72 4.11
C VAL A 85 -22.43 -12.95 4.69
N GLU A 86 -22.37 -11.62 4.78
CA GLU A 86 -23.51 -10.81 5.25
C GLU A 86 -24.73 -10.95 4.34
N THR A 87 -24.52 -10.98 3.02
CA THR A 87 -25.59 -11.16 2.03
C THR A 87 -26.21 -12.55 2.17
N ALA A 88 -25.38 -13.60 2.25
CA ALA A 88 -25.84 -14.97 2.46
C ALA A 88 -26.59 -15.15 3.79
N LEU A 89 -26.13 -14.52 4.88
CA LEU A 89 -26.85 -14.50 6.14
C LEU A 89 -28.21 -13.79 5.98
N ARG A 90 -28.22 -12.59 5.39
CA ARG A 90 -29.44 -11.82 5.18
C ARG A 90 -30.46 -12.60 4.36
N ASP A 91 -30.04 -13.21 3.26
CA ASP A 91 -30.91 -14.00 2.39
C ASP A 91 -31.40 -15.28 3.10
N GLY A 92 -30.53 -15.94 3.87
CA GLY A 92 -30.90 -17.11 4.67
C GLY A 92 -31.90 -16.79 5.80
N PHE A 93 -31.79 -15.61 6.42
CA PHE A 93 -32.76 -15.14 7.42
C PHE A 93 -34.04 -14.59 6.77
N ALA A 94 -33.96 -13.91 5.63
CA ALA A 94 -35.13 -13.44 4.88
C ALA A 94 -35.95 -14.62 4.33
N GLY A 95 -35.29 -15.70 3.90
CA GLY A 95 -35.94 -16.94 3.48
C GLY A 95 -36.63 -17.74 4.59
N LYS A 96 -36.26 -17.52 5.86
CA LYS A 96 -36.93 -18.13 7.03
C LYS A 96 -37.97 -17.22 7.70
N GLY A 97 -37.89 -15.90 7.51
CA GLY A 97 -38.81 -14.93 8.11
C GLY A 97 -40.10 -14.65 7.32
N GLY A 98 -40.23 -15.19 6.10
CA GLY A 98 -41.45 -15.07 5.29
C GLY A 98 -42.51 -16.16 5.52
N ALA A 99 -42.29 -17.06 6.49
CA ALA A 99 -43.20 -18.14 6.83
C ALA A 99 -43.47 -18.18 8.34
N GLN A 100 -43.97 -17.08 8.92
CA GLN A 100 -44.80 -17.12 10.13
C GLN A 100 -45.64 -15.86 10.29
#